data_AF-A0A1C5WFK6-F1
#
_entry.id   AF-A0A1C5WFK6-F1
#
_cell.length_a   1.000
_cell.length_b   1.000
_cell.length_c   1.000
_cell.angle_alpha   90.00
_cell.angle_beta   90.00
_cell.angle_gamma   90.00
#
_symmetry.space_group_name_H-M   'P 1'
#
loop_
_entity.id
_entity.type
_entity.pdbx_description
1 polymer ?
#
loop_
_entity_poly.entity_id
_entity_poly.type
_entity_poly.pdbx_seq_one_letter_code
_entity_poly.pdbx_strand_id
1 'polypeptide(L)'
;MIWNYIFISLDIFRLKMHNKKVTTLLDAWMTFFSTDDPEEIIKLITDFPQFKPMYETLYQMCRNVENVMGFFSEELREMDRNTVRYMIDELQKEVDTQKALLEEKDTVIAEKDAIIANLQAKLAEK
;
A
#
# COMPACT_ATOMS: atom_id res chain seq x y z
N MET A 1 6.96 8.02 -1.22
CA MET A 1 6.97 7.87 0.25
C MET A 1 7.59 6.53 0.57
N ILE A 2 8.75 6.51 1.24
CA ILE A 2 9.40 5.26 1.67
C ILE A 2 8.72 4.84 2.97
N TRP A 3 8.05 3.69 2.94
CA TRP A 3 7.43 3.10 4.12
C TRP A 3 8.53 2.52 5.02
N ASN A 4 8.74 3.14 6.19
CA ASN A 4 9.62 2.60 7.23
C ASN A 4 8.91 1.43 7.93
N TYR A 5 9.13 0.21 7.43
CA TYR A 5 8.64 -1.00 8.09
C TYR A 5 9.66 -1.47 9.14
N ILE A 6 9.16 -1.80 10.33
CA ILE A 6 9.93 -2.43 11.39
C ILE A 6 9.39 -3.85 11.56
N PHE A 7 10.26 -4.84 11.35
CA PHE A 7 9.94 -6.23 11.63
C PHE A 7 10.26 -6.55 13.09
N ILE A 8 9.28 -7.09 13.80
CA ILE A 8 9.42 -7.48 15.20
C ILE A 8 9.21 -9.00 15.30
N SER A 9 10.24 -9.71 15.74
CA SER A 9 10.17 -11.16 15.94
C SER A 9 9.56 -11.52 17.29
N LEU A 10 8.24 -11.73 17.30
CA LEU A 10 7.47 -12.09 18.50
C LEU A 10 7.89 -13.44 19.10
N ASP A 11 8.41 -14.37 18.28
CA ASP A 11 8.88 -15.67 18.77
C ASP A 11 10.10 -15.54 19.69
N ILE A 12 11.04 -14.66 19.34
CA ILE A 12 12.23 -14.38 20.15
C ILE A 12 11.83 -13.71 21.46
N PHE A 13 10.81 -12.84 21.41
CA PHE A 13 10.26 -12.20 22.60
C PHE A 13 9.65 -13.25 23.54
N ARG A 14 8.78 -14.14 23.02
CA ARG A 14 8.14 -15.22 23.78
C ARG A 14 9.16 -16.11 24.48
N LEU A 15 10.22 -16.52 23.77
CA LEU A 15 11.34 -17.30 24.33
C LEU A 15 12.03 -16.60 25.50
N LYS A 16 12.17 -15.27 25.45
CA LYS A 16 12.82 -14.48 26.51
C LYS A 16 11.90 -14.12 27.67
N MET A 17 10.59 -14.12 27.45
CA MET A 17 9.59 -13.74 28.46
C MET A 17 9.02 -14.89 29.27
N HIS A 18 9.25 -16.15 28.88
CA HIS A 18 8.80 -17.33 29.65
C HIS A 18 9.11 -17.30 31.16
N ASN A 19 10.15 -16.58 31.59
CA ASN A 19 10.55 -16.45 32.99
C ASN A 19 10.46 -15.01 33.55
N LYS A 20 9.86 -14.07 32.83
CA LYS A 20 9.80 -12.65 33.20
C LYS A 20 8.37 -12.17 33.31
N LYS A 21 8.12 -11.31 34.30
CA LYS A 21 6.82 -10.62 34.45
C LYS A 21 6.74 -9.47 33.46
N VAL A 22 5.53 -9.25 32.93
CA VAL A 22 5.19 -8.05 32.16
C VAL A 22 5.17 -6.87 33.13
N THR A 23 6.10 -5.93 32.97
CA THR A 23 6.20 -4.75 33.85
C THR A 23 5.98 -3.44 33.13
N THR A 24 6.13 -3.42 31.81
CA THR A 24 5.98 -2.22 30.99
C THR A 24 4.82 -2.35 30.00
N LEU A 25 4.30 -1.21 29.53
CA LEU A 25 3.27 -1.18 28.50
C LEU A 25 3.74 -1.82 27.18
N LEU A 26 5.03 -1.68 26.85
CA LEU A 26 5.62 -2.32 25.67
C LEU A 26 5.60 -3.84 25.83
N ASP A 27 6.00 -4.35 26.99
CA ASP A 27 5.93 -5.79 27.26
C ASP A 27 4.49 -6.29 27.22
N ALA A 28 3.52 -5.48 27.66
CA ALA A 28 2.11 -5.82 27.63
C ALA A 28 1.60 -5.96 26.18
N TRP A 29 1.95 -5.01 25.31
CA TRP A 29 1.66 -5.09 23.87
C TRP A 29 2.34 -6.29 23.21
N MET A 30 3.61 -6.52 23.52
CA MET A 30 4.36 -7.63 22.97
C MET A 30 3.78 -8.97 23.43
N THR A 31 3.31 -9.06 24.68
CA THR A 31 2.62 -10.23 25.22
C THR A 31 1.27 -10.42 24.53
N PHE A 32 0.47 -9.36 24.40
CA PHE A 32 -0.82 -9.38 23.70
C PHE A 32 -0.72 -9.95 22.28
N PHE A 33 0.33 -9.59 21.53
CA PHE A 33 0.53 -10.09 20.16
C PHE A 33 1.18 -11.47 20.09
N SER A 34 1.80 -11.97 21.17
CA SER A 34 2.60 -13.19 21.14
C SER A 34 1.96 -14.40 21.82
N THR A 35 0.87 -14.21 22.58
CA THR A 35 0.16 -15.26 23.32
C THR A 35 -1.33 -15.27 23.00
N ASP A 36 -1.87 -16.48 22.79
CA ASP A 36 -3.31 -16.74 22.71
C ASP A 36 -3.80 -17.54 23.94
N ASP A 37 -2.92 -17.77 24.92
CA ASP A 37 -3.25 -18.55 26.11
C ASP A 37 -4.28 -17.80 26.98
N PRO A 38 -5.46 -18.41 27.28
CA PRO A 38 -6.52 -17.73 28.03
C PRO A 38 -6.08 -17.25 29.41
N GLU A 39 -5.23 -17.99 30.11
CA GLU A 39 -4.80 -17.61 31.46
C GLU A 39 -3.85 -16.41 31.42
N GLU A 40 -2.94 -16.37 30.45
CA GLU A 40 -2.04 -15.23 30.23
C GLU A 40 -2.82 -13.99 29.80
N ILE A 41 -3.81 -14.14 28.91
CA ILE A 41 -4.69 -13.04 28.48
C ILE A 41 -5.51 -12.49 29.66
N ILE A 42 -6.06 -13.36 30.52
CA ILE A 42 -6.80 -12.91 31.71
C ILE A 42 -5.88 -12.12 32.65
N LYS A 43 -4.65 -12.60 32.90
CA LYS A 43 -3.66 -11.86 33.70
C LYS A 43 -3.32 -10.52 33.07
N LEU A 44 -3.07 -10.50 31.77
CA LEU A 44 -2.75 -9.29 31.00
C LEU A 44 -3.88 -8.26 31.08
N ILE A 45 -5.13 -8.67 30.88
CA ILE A 45 -6.30 -7.77 30.96
C ILE A 45 -6.54 -7.29 32.40
N THR A 46 -6.20 -8.11 33.39
CA THR A 46 -6.31 -7.72 34.80
C THR A 46 -5.32 -6.61 35.14
N ASP A 47 -4.07 -6.74 34.70
CA ASP A 47 -3.02 -5.75 34.93
C ASP A 47 -3.15 -4.53 33.99
N PHE A 48 -3.69 -4.73 32.78
CA PHE A 48 -3.86 -3.72 31.74
C PHE A 48 -5.27 -3.81 31.11
N PRO A 49 -6.29 -3.19 31.75
CA PRO A 49 -7.69 -3.29 31.32
C PRO A 49 -7.97 -2.79 29.90
N GLN A 50 -7.11 -1.95 29.34
CA GLN A 50 -7.25 -1.41 27.98
C GLN A 50 -7.26 -2.50 26.89
N PHE A 51 -6.68 -3.68 27.16
CA PHE A 51 -6.64 -4.77 26.19
C PHE A 51 -7.95 -5.55 26.12
N LYS A 52 -8.85 -5.41 27.10
CA LYS A 52 -10.14 -6.11 27.13
C LYS A 52 -10.99 -5.90 25.86
N PRO A 53 -11.32 -4.66 25.44
CA PRO A 53 -12.13 -4.45 24.24
C PRO A 53 -11.44 -4.93 22.95
N MET A 54 -10.10 -4.85 22.90
CA MET A 54 -9.31 -5.33 21.76
C MET A 54 -9.36 -6.85 21.66
N TYR A 55 -9.19 -7.55 22.78
CA TYR A 55 -9.28 -9.01 22.82
C TYR A 55 -10.70 -9.50 22.52
N GLU A 56 -11.72 -8.82 23.04
CA GLU A 56 -13.12 -9.16 22.76
C GLU A 56 -13.44 -9.04 21.27
N THR A 57 -12.93 -7.99 20.62
CA THR A 57 -13.04 -7.80 19.16
C THR A 57 -12.33 -8.92 18.41
N LEU A 58 -11.08 -9.24 18.78
CA LEU A 58 -10.30 -10.31 18.17
C LEU A 58 -10.98 -11.68 18.34
N TYR A 59 -11.50 -11.96 19.54
CA TYR A 59 -12.24 -13.19 19.83
C TYR A 59 -13.52 -13.31 18.99
N GLN A 60 -14.27 -12.21 18.84
CA GLN A 60 -15.44 -12.16 17.96
C GLN A 60 -15.08 -12.35 16.49
N MET A 61 -13.94 -11.80 16.05
CA MET A 61 -13.40 -12.02 14.70
C MET A 61 -13.05 -13.51 14.49
N CYS A 62 -12.32 -14.14 15.42
CA CYS A 62 -12.00 -15.57 15.35
C CYS A 62 -13.25 -16.47 15.35
N ARG A 63 -14.33 -16.04 16.00
CA ARG A 63 -15.61 -16.77 16.05
C ARG A 63 -16.47 -16.58 14.79
N ASN A 64 -16.35 -15.44 14.11
CA ASN A 64 -17.11 -15.09 12.91
C ASN A 64 -16.21 -15.05 11.68
N VAL A 65 -15.49 -16.14 11.39
CA VAL A 65 -14.55 -16.26 10.26
C VAL A 65 -15.21 -15.87 8.92
N GLU A 66 -16.52 -16.12 8.77
CA GLU A 66 -17.32 -15.79 7.59
C GLU A 66 -17.53 -14.27 7.38
N ASN A 67 -17.66 -13.49 8.47
CA ASN A 67 -17.77 -12.02 8.41
C ASN A 67 -16.40 -11.32 8.34
N VAL A 68 -15.34 -11.94 8.88
CA VAL A 68 -13.96 -11.42 8.81
C VAL A 68 -13.40 -11.45 7.39
N MET A 69 -13.81 -12.43 6.57
CA MET A 69 -13.50 -12.44 5.15
C MET A 69 -14.04 -11.19 4.42
N GLY A 70 -15.10 -10.56 4.96
CA GLY A 70 -15.62 -9.27 4.49
C GLY A 70 -14.74 -8.06 4.82
N PHE A 71 -14.15 -8.02 6.03
CA PHE A 71 -13.23 -6.94 6.44
C PHE A 71 -11.89 -6.98 5.68
N PHE A 72 -11.28 -8.17 5.55
CA PHE A 72 -10.10 -8.35 4.70
C PHE A 72 -10.40 -8.03 3.23
N SER A 73 -11.61 -8.35 2.76
CA SER A 73 -12.09 -7.99 1.41
C SER A 73 -12.14 -6.47 1.20
N GLU A 74 -12.55 -5.70 2.21
CA GLU A 74 -12.70 -4.25 2.08
C GLU A 74 -11.35 -3.53 2.06
N GLU A 75 -10.40 -3.94 2.91
CA GLU A 75 -9.02 -3.43 2.89
C GLU A 75 -8.26 -3.85 1.62
N LEU A 76 -8.44 -5.09 1.13
CA LEU A 76 -7.93 -5.50 -0.19
C LEU A 76 -8.58 -4.69 -1.31
N ARG A 77 -9.89 -4.42 -1.24
CA ARG A 77 -10.64 -3.67 -2.26
C ARG A 77 -10.21 -2.20 -2.30
N GLU A 78 -9.85 -1.62 -1.17
CA GLU A 78 -9.34 -0.25 -1.10
C GLU A 78 -7.90 -0.15 -1.61
N MET A 79 -7.06 -1.16 -1.34
CA MET A 79 -5.74 -1.31 -1.96
C MET A 79 -5.83 -1.50 -3.49
N ASP A 80 -6.79 -2.30 -3.96
CA ASP A 80 -7.00 -2.56 -5.39
C ASP A 80 -7.55 -1.32 -6.12
N ARG A 81 -8.46 -0.56 -5.49
CA ARG A 81 -8.95 0.73 -6.01
C ARG A 81 -7.84 1.76 -6.21
N ASN A 82 -6.88 1.81 -5.28
CA ASN A 82 -5.76 2.75 -5.38
C ASN A 82 -4.74 2.30 -6.45
N THR A 83 -4.54 1.00 -6.62
CA THR A 83 -3.70 0.43 -7.68
C THR A 83 -4.28 0.70 -9.07
N VAL A 84 -5.58 0.46 -9.26
CA VAL A 84 -6.26 0.69 -10.54
C VAL A 84 -6.26 2.17 -10.91
N ARG A 85 -6.51 3.07 -9.95
CA ARG A 85 -6.45 4.52 -10.21
C ARG A 85 -5.03 4.99 -10.55
N TYR A 86 -4.02 4.48 -9.85
CA TYR A 86 -2.62 4.75 -10.19
C TYR A 86 -2.23 4.25 -11.59
N MET A 87 -2.70 3.06 -11.98
CA MET A 87 -2.47 2.52 -13.33
C MET A 87 -3.17 3.34 -14.42
N ILE A 88 -4.40 3.82 -14.17
CA ILE A 88 -5.11 4.71 -15.11
C ILE A 88 -4.36 6.03 -15.26
N ASP A 89 -3.88 6.62 -14.16
CA ASP A 89 -3.15 7.90 -14.20
C ASP A 89 -1.81 7.77 -14.95
N GLU A 90 -1.08 6.66 -14.79
CA GLU A 90 0.15 6.39 -15.54
C GLU A 90 -0.11 6.16 -17.04
N LEU A 91 -1.15 5.39 -17.39
CA LEU A 91 -1.54 5.20 -18.79
C LEU A 91 -2.01 6.51 -19.44
N GLN A 92 -2.71 7.38 -18.71
CA GLN A 92 -3.13 8.69 -19.22
C GLN A 92 -1.92 9.59 -19.48
N LYS A 93 -0.93 9.60 -18.58
CA LYS A 93 0.33 10.34 -18.82
C LYS A 93 1.07 9.84 -20.05
N GLU A 94 1.16 8.53 -20.24
CA GLU A 94 1.83 7.93 -21.41
C GLU A 94 1.11 8.30 -22.73
N VAL A 95 -0.23 8.34 -22.71
CA VAL A 95 -1.01 8.81 -23.85
C VAL A 95 -0.76 10.30 -24.12
N ASP A 96 -0.75 11.13 -23.08
CA ASP A 96 -0.54 12.57 -23.22
C ASP A 96 0.88 12.90 -23.71
N THR A 97 1.91 12.18 -23.24
CA THR A 97 3.28 12.35 -23.72
C THR A 97 3.43 11.93 -25.18
N GLN A 98 2.85 10.79 -25.57
CA GLN A 98 2.88 10.33 -26.96
C GLN A 98 2.14 11.29 -27.89
N LYS A 99 1.02 11.86 -27.44
CA LYS A 99 0.26 12.84 -28.21
C LYS A 99 1.04 14.14 -28.41
N ALA A 100 1.70 14.64 -27.37
CA ALA A 100 2.57 15.82 -27.49
C ALA A 100 3.74 15.58 -28.46
N LEU A 101 4.32 14.36 -28.43
CA LEU A 101 5.42 13.99 -29.32
C LEU A 101 4.95 13.86 -30.78
N LEU A 102 3.72 13.39 -31.02
CA LEU A 102 3.08 13.38 -32.33
C LEU A 102 2.85 14.80 -32.86
N GLU A 103 2.29 15.69 -32.04
CA GLU A 103 2.10 17.10 -32.42
C GLU A 103 3.42 17.78 -32.78
N GLU A 104 4.51 17.53 -32.04
CA GLU A 104 5.83 18.03 -32.37
C GLU A 104 6.38 17.45 -33.69
N LYS A 105 6.11 16.17 -33.98
CA LYS A 105 6.54 15.56 -35.24
C LYS A 105 5.75 16.12 -36.43
N ASP A 106 4.45 16.37 -36.26
CA ASP A 106 3.61 16.95 -37.29
C ASP A 106 4.01 18.38 -37.63
N THR A 107 4.39 19.20 -36.62
CA THR A 107 4.93 20.54 -36.88
C THR A 107 6.26 20.51 -37.63
N VAL A 108 7.18 19.61 -37.23
CA VAL A 108 8.47 19.44 -37.92
C VAL A 108 8.29 18.95 -39.35
N ILE A 109 7.30 18.08 -39.61
CA ILE A 109 6.97 17.63 -40.98
C ILE A 109 6.42 18.81 -41.79
N ALA A 110 5.47 19.57 -41.25
CA ALA A 110 4.90 20.73 -41.92
C ALA A 110 5.97 21.79 -42.28
N GLU A 111 6.91 22.04 -41.37
CA GLU A 111 8.06 22.93 -41.62
C GLU A 111 8.96 22.40 -42.74
N LYS A 112 9.27 21.10 -42.73
CA LYS A 112 10.07 20.46 -43.78
C LYS A 112 9.38 20.50 -45.13
N ASP A 113 8.08 20.25 -45.18
CA ASP A 113 7.29 20.32 -46.41
C ASP A 113 7.26 21.74 -46.98
N ALA A 114 7.14 22.76 -46.12
CA ALA A 114 7.21 24.16 -46.54
C ALA A 114 8.60 24.52 -47.11
N ILE A 115 9.68 24.02 -46.50
CA ILE A 115 11.05 24.21 -47.00
C ILE A 115 11.25 23.51 -48.35
N ILE A 116 10.77 22.27 -48.48
CA ILE A 116 10.85 21.50 -49.74
C ILE A 116 10.08 22.22 -50.84
N ALA A 117 8.87 22.69 -50.59
CA ALA A 117 8.07 23.44 -51.55
C ALA A 117 8.79 24.72 -52.03
N ASN A 118 9.43 25.44 -51.11
CA ASN A 118 10.19 26.66 -51.44
C ASN A 118 11.45 26.34 -52.26
N LEU A 119 12.17 25.26 -51.93
CA LEU A 119 13.33 24.82 -52.70
C LEU A 119 12.94 24.32 -54.10
N GLN A 120 11.81 23.62 -54.24
CA GLN A 120 11.29 23.20 -55.54
C GLN A 120 10.89 24.39 -56.41
N ALA A 121 10.25 25.41 -55.83
CA ALA A 121 9.92 26.64 -56.56
C ALA A 121 11.17 27.35 -57.08
N LYS A 122 12.23 27.46 -56.27
CA LYS A 122 13.51 28.06 -56.69
C LYS A 122 14.28 27.25 -57.73
N LEU A 123 14.10 25.93 -57.77
CA LEU A 123 14.67 25.06 -58.79
C LEU A 123 13.91 25.15 -60.12
N ALA A 124 12.61 25.46 -60.09
CA ALA A 124 11.79 25.65 -61.28
C ALA A 124 11.98 27.02 -61.96
N GLU A 125 12.48 28.02 -61.21
CA GLU A 125 12.79 29.36 -61.72
C GLU A 125 14.19 29.48 -62.38
N LYS A 126 14.97 28.39 -62.43
CA LYS A 126 16.34 28.37 -62.95
C LYS A 126 16.47 27.50 -64.21
#